data_AF-A0A0F9KYW2-F1
#
_entry.id   AF-A0A0F9KYW2-F1
#
_cell.length_a   1.000
_cell.length_b   1.000
_cell.length_c   1.000
_cell.angle_alpha   90.00
_cell.angle_beta   90.00
_cell.angle_gamma   90.00
#
_symmetry.space_group_name_H-M   'P 1'
#
loop_
_entity.id
_entity.type
_entity.pdbx_description
1 polymer ?
#
loop_
_entity_poly.entity_id
_entity_poly.type
_entity_poly.pdbx_seq_one_letter_code
_entity_poly.pdbx_strand_id
1 'polypeptide(L)'
;MAKKNRKKIAAYERDEARERSRPFTSSSGLKVILTGLPPLVPQRIDSSIEYPSTPTYEVTTASGDVETYEHDKESLTTDEDKEAWADYLDAQNDAETELTEKLLYAVLLECVEIKDYKAFTAQFEEWKQKQELMGITIAKSKDDDDEIAKEKAERENKFYFMQTEVFRDSDDIGEILTIVMSLTGVSVEDLVEARDSFPGEMESESHDGDGDPAGQSEDSEE
;
A
#
# COMPACT_ATOMS: atom_id res chain seq x y z
N MET A 1 -51.62 29.94 -25.24
CA MET A 1 -50.23 29.55 -25.54
C MET A 1 -49.37 29.82 -24.31
N ALA A 2 -49.00 28.78 -23.54
CA ALA A 2 -48.24 28.92 -22.31
C ALA A 2 -46.73 29.02 -22.61
N LYS A 3 -46.12 30.15 -22.24
CA LYS A 3 -44.66 30.36 -22.33
C LYS A 3 -43.97 29.49 -21.28
N LYS A 4 -43.33 28.39 -21.70
CA LYS A 4 -42.47 27.57 -20.83
C LYS A 4 -41.23 28.39 -20.45
N ASN A 5 -41.19 28.84 -19.19
CA ASN A 5 -39.97 29.35 -18.58
C ASN A 5 -38.94 28.22 -18.48
N ARG A 6 -37.98 28.19 -19.41
CA ARG A 6 -36.74 27.42 -19.24
C ARG A 6 -35.95 28.07 -18.12
N LYS A 7 -36.05 27.51 -16.91
CA LYS A 7 -35.12 27.75 -15.82
C LYS A 7 -33.73 27.49 -16.40
N LYS A 8 -32.90 28.52 -16.51
CA LYS A 8 -31.47 28.36 -16.78
C LYS A 8 -30.92 27.60 -15.58
N ILE A 9 -30.70 26.30 -15.77
CA ILE A 9 -29.86 25.52 -14.86
C ILE A 9 -28.52 26.25 -14.90
N ALA A 10 -28.08 26.78 -13.76
CA ALA A 10 -26.76 27.35 -13.62
C ALA A 10 -25.79 26.36 -14.25
N ALA A 11 -24.88 26.86 -15.11
CA ALA A 11 -23.78 26.04 -15.59
C ALA A 11 -23.16 25.42 -14.35
N TYR A 12 -23.26 24.10 -14.23
CA TYR A 12 -22.52 23.36 -13.22
C TYR A 12 -21.07 23.79 -13.41
N GLU A 13 -20.54 24.57 -12.46
CA GLU A 13 -19.11 24.64 -12.25
C GLU A 13 -18.66 23.18 -12.25
N ARG A 14 -17.75 22.83 -13.16
CA ARG A 14 -17.31 21.44 -13.34
C ARG A 14 -16.89 20.96 -11.96
N ASP A 15 -17.71 20.10 -11.36
CA ASP A 15 -17.30 19.25 -10.24
C ASP A 15 -16.03 18.55 -10.72
N GLU A 16 -14.86 19.02 -10.26
CA GLU A 16 -13.59 18.30 -10.40
C GLU A 16 -13.74 16.85 -9.91
N ALA A 17 -14.72 16.60 -9.03
CA ALA A 17 -15.19 15.29 -8.57
C ALA A 17 -15.74 14.34 -9.66
N ARG A 18 -15.80 14.74 -10.94
CA ARG A 18 -16.16 13.85 -12.07
C ARG A 18 -15.01 13.52 -13.01
N GLU A 19 -13.83 14.10 -12.80
CA GLU A 19 -12.67 13.69 -13.59
C GLU A 19 -12.27 12.29 -13.14
N ARG A 20 -12.44 11.29 -14.03
CA ARG A 20 -12.04 9.89 -13.75
C ARG A 20 -10.54 9.68 -13.89
N SER A 21 -9.81 10.71 -14.28
CA SER A 21 -8.38 10.67 -14.48
C SER A 21 -7.70 12.00 -14.21
N ARG A 22 -6.44 11.96 -13.80
CA ARG A 22 -5.62 13.12 -13.46
C ARG A 22 -4.20 12.94 -14.01
N PRO A 23 -3.61 13.94 -14.69
CA PRO A 23 -2.21 13.87 -15.07
C PRO A 23 -1.32 13.93 -13.82
N PHE A 24 -0.27 13.10 -13.80
CA PHE A 24 0.74 13.07 -12.74
C PHE A 24 2.12 13.02 -13.38
N THR A 25 3.11 13.64 -12.72
CA THR A 25 4.52 13.57 -13.12
C THR A 25 5.29 13.05 -11.93
N SER A 26 5.89 11.87 -12.05
CA SER A 26 6.68 11.26 -10.97
C SER A 26 7.95 12.04 -10.68
N SER A 27 8.60 11.75 -9.54
CA SER A 27 9.95 12.23 -9.21
C SER A 27 10.98 11.97 -10.33
N SER A 28 10.83 10.86 -11.07
CA SER A 28 11.67 10.52 -12.24
C SER A 28 11.40 11.37 -13.48
N GLY A 29 10.39 12.24 -13.45
CA GLY A 29 9.98 13.12 -14.54
C GLY A 29 9.07 12.46 -15.57
N LEU A 30 8.62 11.23 -15.32
CA LEU A 30 7.75 10.49 -16.25
C LEU A 30 6.30 10.96 -16.11
N LYS A 31 5.68 11.29 -17.24
CA LYS A 31 4.30 11.79 -17.29
C LYS A 31 3.33 10.63 -17.47
N VAL A 32 2.49 10.42 -16.46
CA VAL A 32 1.42 9.42 -16.47
C VAL A 32 0.05 10.08 -16.37
N ILE A 33 -1.00 9.31 -16.65
CA ILE A 33 -2.38 9.63 -16.34
C ILE A 33 -2.80 8.61 -15.27
N LEU A 34 -3.18 9.11 -14.10
CA LEU A 34 -3.76 8.30 -13.05
C LEU A 34 -5.26 8.21 -13.29
N THR A 35 -5.84 7.01 -13.17
CA THR A 35 -7.29 6.79 -13.22
C THR A 35 -7.78 6.29 -11.87
N GLY A 36 -9.06 6.52 -11.55
CA GLY A 36 -9.64 5.95 -10.34
C GLY A 36 -9.67 4.42 -10.39
N LEU A 37 -9.41 3.79 -9.25
CA LEU A 37 -9.47 2.33 -9.10
C LEU A 37 -10.92 1.85 -9.36
N PRO A 38 -11.13 0.76 -10.11
CA PRO A 38 -12.48 0.24 -10.30
C PRO A 38 -13.11 -0.14 -8.95
N PRO A 39 -14.38 0.19 -8.69
CA PRO A 39 -14.96 0.15 -7.35
C PRO A 39 -15.04 -1.25 -6.72
N LEU A 40 -15.02 -2.30 -7.54
CA LEU A 40 -15.05 -3.69 -7.05
C LEU A 40 -13.65 -4.28 -6.80
N VAL A 41 -12.59 -3.59 -7.21
CA VAL A 41 -11.22 -4.10 -7.05
C VAL A 41 -10.80 -4.15 -5.57
N PRO A 42 -10.96 -3.09 -4.74
CA PRO A 42 -10.66 -3.17 -3.31
C PRO A 42 -11.38 -4.31 -2.60
N GLN A 43 -12.69 -4.46 -2.86
CA GLN A 43 -13.50 -5.52 -2.25
C GLN A 43 -13.03 -6.93 -2.64
N ARG A 44 -12.59 -7.11 -3.89
CA ARG A 44 -12.05 -8.39 -4.35
C ARG A 44 -10.71 -8.70 -3.70
N ILE A 45 -9.84 -7.69 -3.57
CA ILE A 45 -8.54 -7.84 -2.93
C ILE A 45 -8.74 -8.18 -1.45
N ASP A 46 -9.56 -7.41 -0.73
CA ASP A 46 -9.87 -7.65 0.68
C ASP A 46 -10.45 -9.04 0.92
N SER A 47 -11.39 -9.48 0.08
CA SER A 47 -11.94 -10.85 0.15
C SER A 47 -10.94 -11.96 -0.17
N SER A 48 -9.75 -11.62 -0.68
CA SER A 48 -8.67 -12.58 -0.98
C SER A 48 -7.64 -12.69 0.16
N ILE A 49 -7.76 -11.86 1.19
CA ILE A 49 -6.90 -11.88 2.37
C ILE A 49 -7.57 -12.75 3.44
N GLU A 50 -6.78 -13.61 4.08
CA GLU A 50 -7.21 -14.39 5.23
C GLU A 50 -6.78 -13.66 6.51
N TYR A 51 -7.75 -13.06 7.21
CA TYR A 51 -7.47 -12.40 8.49
C TYR A 51 -7.49 -13.44 9.63
N PRO A 52 -6.58 -13.32 10.61
CA PRO A 52 -6.61 -14.20 11.77
C PRO A 52 -7.89 -13.98 12.58
N SER A 53 -8.42 -15.05 13.16
CA SER A 53 -9.53 -14.97 14.11
C SER A 53 -9.04 -14.41 15.44
N THR A 54 -9.81 -13.49 16.04
CA THR A 54 -9.55 -12.99 17.39
C THR A 54 -9.47 -14.16 18.38
N PRO A 55 -8.46 -14.21 19.26
CA PRO A 55 -8.36 -15.27 20.26
C PRO A 55 -9.53 -15.18 21.24
N THR A 56 -9.98 -16.33 21.76
CA THR A 56 -11.17 -16.43 22.63
C THR A 56 -10.85 -17.13 23.94
N TYR A 57 -11.61 -16.82 24.99
CA TYR A 57 -11.55 -17.47 26.30
C TYR A 57 -12.92 -17.96 26.74
N GLU A 58 -12.92 -18.97 27.62
CA GLU A 58 -14.12 -19.59 28.16
C GLU A 58 -14.38 -19.13 29.60
N VAL A 59 -15.62 -18.70 29.88
CA VAL A 59 -16.08 -18.36 31.23
C VAL A 59 -17.18 -19.33 31.64
N THR A 60 -17.00 -19.98 32.79
CA THR A 60 -18.06 -20.80 33.39
C THR A 60 -18.99 -19.90 34.20
N THR A 61 -20.26 -19.83 33.78
CA THR A 61 -21.31 -19.07 34.47
C THR A 61 -21.68 -19.71 35.81
N ALA A 62 -22.39 -18.96 36.67
CA ALA A 62 -22.89 -19.49 37.94
C ALA A 62 -23.85 -20.69 37.79
N SER A 63 -24.46 -20.86 36.61
CA SER A 63 -25.31 -21.99 36.26
C SER A 63 -24.53 -23.24 35.86
N GLY A 64 -23.21 -23.11 35.60
CA GLY A 64 -22.35 -24.16 35.08
C GLY A 64 -22.25 -24.21 33.56
N ASP A 65 -22.92 -23.30 32.84
CA ASP A 65 -22.80 -23.17 31.39
C ASP A 65 -21.46 -22.51 31.02
N VAL A 66 -20.84 -22.96 29.94
CA VAL A 66 -19.59 -22.39 29.40
C VAL A 66 -19.94 -21.44 28.26
N GLU A 67 -19.50 -20.18 28.39
CA GLU A 67 -19.67 -19.15 27.39
C GLU A 67 -18.30 -18.72 26.85
N THR A 68 -18.20 -18.58 25.52
CA THR A 68 -16.97 -18.16 24.82
C THR A 68 -17.03 -16.66 24.55
N TYR A 69 -15.95 -15.96 24.90
CA TYR A 69 -15.79 -14.51 24.72
C TYR A 69 -14.51 -14.23 23.94
N GLU A 70 -14.53 -13.21 23.08
CA GLU A 70 -13.34 -12.72 22.39
C GLU A 70 -12.46 -11.93 23.37
N HIS A 71 -11.14 -12.07 23.23
CA HIS A 71 -10.22 -11.25 23.99
C HIS A 71 -10.27 -9.78 23.54
N ASP A 72 -10.02 -8.90 24.50
CA ASP A 72 -9.83 -7.47 24.32
C ASP A 72 -8.63 -7.03 25.17
N LYS A 73 -8.23 -5.76 25.08
CA LYS A 73 -7.06 -5.26 25.83
C LYS A 73 -7.19 -5.41 27.35
N GLU A 74 -8.41 -5.53 27.88
CA GLU A 74 -8.68 -5.59 29.32
C GLU A 74 -8.82 -7.03 29.85
N SER A 75 -9.14 -8.00 28.98
CA SER A 75 -9.36 -9.39 29.35
C SER A 75 -8.11 -10.28 29.35
N LEU A 76 -6.95 -9.75 28.95
CA LEU A 76 -5.66 -10.47 28.96
C LEU A 76 -5.10 -10.63 30.37
N THR A 77 -5.53 -11.69 31.06
CA THR A 77 -5.18 -11.89 32.48
C THR A 77 -4.01 -12.86 32.67
N THR A 78 -3.91 -13.87 31.81
CA THR A 78 -2.83 -14.85 31.88
C THR A 78 -1.68 -14.49 30.92
N ASP A 79 -0.51 -15.09 31.13
CA ASP A 79 0.60 -14.91 30.19
C ASP A 79 0.37 -15.66 28.87
N GLU A 80 -0.42 -16.75 28.90
CA GLU A 80 -0.87 -17.47 27.72
C GLU A 80 -1.82 -16.62 26.87
N ASP A 81 -2.77 -15.90 27.50
CA ASP A 81 -3.67 -14.98 26.80
C ASP A 81 -2.88 -13.87 26.09
N LYS A 82 -1.85 -13.33 26.77
CA LYS A 82 -1.01 -12.25 26.21
C LYS A 82 -0.18 -12.74 25.03
N GLU A 83 0.35 -13.96 25.11
CA GLU A 83 1.10 -14.57 24.00
C GLU A 83 0.18 -14.79 22.79
N ALA A 84 -1.00 -15.40 23.00
CA ALA A 84 -1.98 -15.60 21.94
C ALA A 84 -2.46 -14.27 21.30
N TRP A 85 -2.59 -13.21 22.11
CA TRP A 85 -2.92 -11.89 21.61
C TRP A 85 -1.79 -11.24 20.81
N ALA A 86 -0.54 -11.41 21.23
CA ALA A 86 0.62 -10.94 20.47
C ALA A 86 0.70 -11.62 19.10
N ASP A 87 0.57 -12.95 19.07
CA ASP A 87 0.54 -13.73 17.82
C ASP A 87 -0.61 -13.28 16.89
N TYR A 88 -1.79 -13.00 17.46
CA TYR A 88 -2.92 -12.45 16.71
C TYR A 88 -2.60 -11.08 16.07
N LEU A 89 -1.99 -10.16 16.83
CA LEU A 89 -1.64 -8.84 16.30
C LEU A 89 -0.58 -8.93 15.20
N ASP A 90 0.42 -9.79 15.36
CA ASP A 90 1.44 -10.01 14.33
C ASP A 90 0.80 -10.57 13.05
N ALA A 91 -0.05 -11.59 13.18
CA ALA A 91 -0.78 -12.15 12.04
C ALA A 91 -1.75 -11.13 11.40
N GLN A 92 -2.33 -10.23 12.19
CA GLN A 92 -3.19 -9.16 11.69
C GLN A 92 -2.37 -8.14 10.88
N ASN A 93 -1.21 -7.72 11.39
CA ASN A 93 -0.30 -6.82 10.68
C ASN A 93 0.21 -7.44 9.37
N ASP A 94 0.49 -8.74 9.34
CA ASP A 94 0.86 -9.46 8.13
C ASP A 94 -0.27 -9.44 7.09
N ALA A 95 -1.51 -9.69 7.51
CA ALA A 95 -2.68 -9.63 6.64
C ALA A 95 -2.94 -8.21 6.09
N GLU A 96 -2.79 -7.17 6.92
CA GLU A 96 -2.91 -5.76 6.50
C GLU A 96 -1.79 -5.34 5.54
N THR A 97 -0.57 -5.86 5.75
CA THR A 97 0.57 -5.67 4.84
C THR A 97 0.26 -6.30 3.48
N GLU A 98 -0.21 -7.55 3.46
CA GLU A 98 -0.59 -8.23 2.22
C GLU A 98 -1.72 -7.51 1.47
N LEU A 99 -2.74 -7.01 2.20
CA LEU A 99 -3.79 -6.16 1.62
C LEU A 99 -3.19 -4.94 0.94
N THR A 100 -2.31 -4.24 1.63
CA THR A 100 -1.68 -3.00 1.15
C THR A 100 -0.82 -3.26 -0.09
N GLU A 101 -0.02 -4.32 -0.09
CA GLU A 101 0.78 -4.74 -1.24
C GLU A 101 -0.08 -5.08 -2.46
N LYS A 102 -1.15 -5.86 -2.27
CA LYS A 102 -2.07 -6.20 -3.37
C LYS A 102 -2.82 -4.98 -3.89
N LEU A 103 -3.21 -4.06 -3.01
CA LEU A 103 -3.85 -2.81 -3.41
C LEU A 103 -2.89 -1.94 -4.23
N LEU A 104 -1.64 -1.79 -3.76
CA LEU A 104 -0.60 -1.09 -4.50
C LEU A 104 -0.36 -1.73 -5.86
N TYR A 105 -0.27 -3.06 -5.93
CA TYR A 105 -0.15 -3.80 -7.19
C TYR A 105 -1.26 -3.48 -8.17
N ALA A 106 -2.51 -3.49 -7.72
CA ALA A 106 -3.66 -3.14 -8.55
C ALA A 106 -3.62 -1.67 -9.01
N VAL A 107 -3.25 -0.75 -8.12
CA VAL A 107 -3.11 0.67 -8.47
C VAL A 107 -2.03 0.88 -9.53
N LEU A 108 -0.83 0.34 -9.36
CA LEU A 108 0.26 0.56 -10.31
C LEU A 108 0.00 -0.08 -11.68
N LEU A 109 -0.71 -1.20 -11.74
CA LEU A 109 -0.98 -1.89 -13.00
C LEU A 109 -2.25 -1.43 -13.72
N GLU A 110 -3.33 -1.16 -12.97
CA GLU A 110 -4.63 -0.84 -13.56
C GLU A 110 -4.90 0.67 -13.63
N CYS A 111 -4.30 1.46 -12.74
CA CYS A 111 -4.62 2.88 -12.61
C CYS A 111 -3.60 3.82 -13.24
N VAL A 112 -2.49 3.30 -13.75
CA VAL A 112 -1.42 4.11 -14.34
C VAL A 112 -1.38 3.93 -15.86
N GLU A 113 -1.82 4.95 -16.58
CA GLU A 113 -1.71 5.03 -18.03
C GLU A 113 -0.48 5.86 -18.43
N ILE A 114 0.44 5.24 -19.18
CA ILE A 114 1.69 5.87 -19.60
C ILE A 114 1.49 6.57 -20.94
N LYS A 115 1.69 7.89 -20.99
CA LYS A 115 1.45 8.69 -22.21
C LYS A 115 2.43 8.38 -23.34
N ASP A 116 3.70 8.14 -23.03
CA ASP A 116 4.73 7.80 -24.01
C ASP A 116 5.08 6.31 -23.91
N TYR A 117 4.17 5.47 -24.42
CA TYR A 117 4.33 4.02 -24.39
C TYR A 117 5.62 3.55 -25.08
N LYS A 118 6.05 4.23 -26.15
CA LYS A 118 7.25 3.82 -26.90
C LYS A 118 8.52 4.08 -26.08
N ALA A 119 8.64 5.25 -25.47
CA ALA A 119 9.77 5.56 -24.58
C ALA A 119 9.78 4.60 -23.38
N PHE A 120 8.60 4.33 -22.81
CA PHE A 120 8.43 3.40 -21.71
C PHE A 120 8.90 1.99 -22.05
N THR A 121 8.44 1.40 -23.16
CA THR A 121 8.87 0.04 -23.55
C THR A 121 10.38 -0.03 -23.76
N ALA A 122 10.99 0.99 -24.36
CA ALA A 122 12.44 1.03 -24.54
C ALA A 122 13.19 1.04 -23.19
N GLN A 123 12.77 1.88 -22.24
CA GLN A 123 13.36 1.92 -20.89
C GLN A 123 13.12 0.62 -20.12
N PHE A 124 11.95 0.01 -20.29
CA PHE A 124 11.61 -1.25 -19.63
C PHE A 124 12.49 -2.40 -20.13
N GLU A 125 12.73 -2.51 -21.43
CA GLU A 125 13.67 -3.49 -21.99
C GLU A 125 15.11 -3.25 -21.54
N GLU A 126 15.55 -1.98 -21.50
CA GLU A 126 16.88 -1.62 -20.99
C GLU A 126 17.03 -1.99 -19.52
N TRP A 127 16.00 -1.72 -18.70
CA TRP A 127 15.97 -2.13 -17.30
C TRP A 127 16.04 -3.65 -17.16
N LYS A 128 15.27 -4.42 -17.93
CA LYS A 128 15.35 -5.89 -17.92
C LYS A 128 16.78 -6.36 -18.20
N GLN A 129 17.42 -5.84 -19.25
CA GLN A 129 18.81 -6.18 -19.57
C GLN A 129 19.78 -5.85 -18.44
N LYS A 130 19.60 -4.70 -17.78
CA LYS A 130 20.42 -4.28 -16.64
C LYS A 130 20.24 -5.22 -15.45
N GLN A 131 19.01 -5.62 -15.12
CA GLN A 131 18.72 -6.56 -14.04
C GLN A 131 19.38 -7.92 -14.30
N GLU A 132 19.28 -8.45 -15.53
CA GLU A 132 19.96 -9.70 -15.91
C GLU A 132 21.48 -9.58 -15.78
N LEU A 133 22.07 -8.45 -16.19
CA LEU A 133 23.51 -8.20 -16.05
C LEU A 133 23.96 -8.14 -14.59
N MET A 134 23.11 -7.63 -13.70
CA MET A 134 23.35 -7.59 -12.25
C MET A 134 23.09 -8.93 -11.55
N GLY A 135 22.57 -9.93 -12.26
CA GLY A 135 22.20 -11.23 -11.70
C GLY A 135 20.92 -11.19 -10.85
N ILE A 136 20.09 -10.16 -11.01
CA ILE A 136 18.79 -10.06 -10.35
C ILE A 136 17.78 -10.89 -11.15
N THR A 137 17.06 -11.76 -10.45
CA THR A 137 16.09 -12.67 -11.06
C THR A 137 14.89 -11.87 -11.57
N ILE A 138 14.68 -11.91 -12.88
CA ILE A 138 13.47 -11.41 -13.54
C ILE A 138 12.47 -12.55 -13.65
N ALA A 139 11.18 -12.27 -13.49
CA ALA A 139 10.14 -13.27 -13.70
C ALA A 139 10.20 -13.74 -15.16
N LYS A 140 10.40 -15.05 -15.35
CA LYS A 140 10.38 -15.72 -16.66
C LYS A 140 9.29 -16.77 -16.63
N SER A 141 8.57 -16.92 -17.76
CA SER A 141 7.68 -18.07 -17.91
C SER A 141 8.50 -19.36 -17.82
N LYS A 142 7.98 -20.36 -17.11
CA LYS A 142 8.59 -21.71 -17.10
C LYS A 142 8.31 -22.46 -18.39
N ASP A 143 7.27 -22.06 -19.12
CA ASP A 143 6.82 -22.67 -20.36
C ASP A 143 6.71 -21.58 -21.44
N ASP A 144 7.56 -21.69 -22.46
CA ASP A 144 7.57 -20.77 -23.60
C ASP A 144 6.33 -20.92 -24.50
N ASP A 145 5.49 -21.94 -24.30
CA ASP A 145 4.23 -22.10 -25.03
C ASP A 145 3.00 -21.65 -24.20
N ASP A 146 3.17 -21.39 -22.90
CA ASP A 146 2.08 -20.90 -22.03
C ASP A 146 1.99 -19.36 -22.05
N GLU A 147 1.11 -18.85 -22.91
CA GLU A 147 0.85 -17.42 -23.06
C GLU A 147 0.34 -16.76 -21.77
N ILE A 148 -0.38 -17.48 -20.91
CA ILE A 148 -0.89 -16.94 -19.64
C ILE A 148 0.27 -16.75 -18.67
N ALA A 149 1.18 -17.72 -18.59
CA ALA A 149 2.37 -17.63 -17.76
C ALA A 149 3.30 -16.49 -18.22
N LYS A 150 3.43 -16.26 -19.53
CA LYS A 150 4.16 -15.11 -20.08
C LYS A 150 3.53 -13.77 -19.70
N GLU A 151 2.23 -13.62 -19.87
CA GLU A 151 1.52 -12.38 -19.52
C GLU A 151 1.69 -12.07 -18.02
N LYS A 152 1.57 -13.11 -17.17
CA LYS A 152 1.77 -12.98 -15.73
C LYS A 152 3.20 -12.51 -15.39
N ALA A 153 4.22 -13.16 -15.97
CA ALA A 153 5.61 -12.79 -15.75
C ALA A 153 5.90 -11.35 -16.21
N GLU A 154 5.37 -10.95 -17.37
CA GLU A 154 5.54 -9.59 -17.89
C GLU A 154 4.84 -8.55 -17.00
N ARG A 155 3.65 -8.86 -16.47
CA ARG A 155 2.95 -7.98 -15.50
C ARG A 155 3.74 -7.80 -14.21
N GLU A 156 4.30 -8.87 -13.68
CA GLU A 156 5.14 -8.84 -12.49
C GLU A 156 6.41 -7.99 -12.72
N ASN A 157 7.10 -8.21 -13.83
CA ASN A 157 8.26 -7.39 -14.21
C ASN A 157 7.88 -5.91 -14.39
N LYS A 158 6.73 -5.63 -15.02
CA LYS A 158 6.22 -4.26 -15.17
C LYS A 158 5.98 -3.62 -13.81
N PHE A 159 5.36 -4.32 -12.86
CA PHE A 159 5.14 -3.81 -11.51
C PHE A 159 6.47 -3.42 -10.83
N TYR A 160 7.46 -4.30 -10.86
CA TYR A 160 8.78 -3.98 -10.30
C TYR A 160 9.47 -2.81 -11.00
N PHE A 161 9.34 -2.70 -12.32
CA PHE A 161 9.84 -1.53 -13.05
C PHE A 161 9.13 -0.24 -12.61
N MET A 162 7.80 -0.26 -12.45
CA MET A 162 7.05 0.90 -11.96
C MET A 162 7.53 1.33 -10.57
N GLN A 163 7.76 0.39 -9.66
CA GLN A 163 8.28 0.69 -8.31
C GLN A 163 9.72 1.20 -8.32
N THR A 164 10.59 0.64 -9.16
CA THR A 164 12.04 0.95 -9.08
C THR A 164 12.48 2.11 -9.95
N GLU A 165 11.83 2.34 -11.09
CA GLU A 165 12.27 3.35 -12.06
C GLU A 165 11.27 4.49 -12.22
N VAL A 166 9.96 4.21 -12.11
CA VAL A 166 8.92 5.23 -12.30
C VAL A 166 8.64 5.97 -10.99
N PHE A 167 8.37 5.25 -9.91
CA PHE A 167 7.98 5.78 -8.59
C PHE A 167 9.06 5.49 -7.57
N ARG A 168 10.19 6.19 -7.70
CA ARG A 168 11.44 5.88 -6.99
C ARG A 168 11.37 6.09 -5.49
N ASP A 169 10.49 7.00 -5.07
CA ASP A 169 10.39 7.45 -3.69
C ASP A 169 9.04 7.03 -3.09
N SER A 170 9.02 6.78 -1.78
CA SER A 170 7.79 6.48 -1.02
C SER A 170 6.73 7.57 -1.16
N ASP A 171 7.17 8.82 -1.30
CA ASP A 171 6.30 9.97 -1.48
C ASP A 171 5.51 9.90 -2.79
N ASP A 172 6.14 9.46 -3.90
CA ASP A 172 5.43 9.25 -5.17
C ASP A 172 4.33 8.20 -4.98
N ILE A 173 4.64 7.09 -4.31
CA ILE A 173 3.69 6.00 -4.07
C ILE A 173 2.51 6.49 -3.22
N GLY A 174 2.79 7.21 -2.12
CA GLY A 174 1.76 7.77 -1.25
C GLY A 174 0.88 8.79 -1.96
N GLU A 175 1.47 9.66 -2.80
CA GLU A 175 0.73 10.65 -3.58
C GLU A 175 -0.16 9.98 -4.63
N ILE A 176 0.35 8.95 -5.33
CA ILE A 176 -0.43 8.20 -6.32
C ILE A 176 -1.61 7.47 -5.67
N LEU A 177 -1.38 6.79 -4.55
CA LEU A 177 -2.46 6.13 -3.80
C LEU A 177 -3.52 7.15 -3.41
N THR A 178 -3.11 8.30 -2.86
CA THR A 178 -4.03 9.39 -2.48
C THR A 178 -4.82 9.91 -3.68
N ILE A 179 -4.17 10.18 -4.82
CA ILE A 179 -4.83 10.65 -6.03
C ILE A 179 -5.80 9.59 -6.55
N VAL A 180 -5.36 8.33 -6.71
CA VAL A 180 -6.19 7.25 -7.25
C VAL A 180 -7.40 6.99 -6.37
N MET A 181 -7.24 6.96 -5.04
CA MET A 181 -8.35 6.79 -4.11
C MET A 181 -9.30 7.98 -4.13
N SER A 182 -8.80 9.22 -4.23
CA SER A 182 -9.67 10.40 -4.38
C SER A 182 -10.54 10.35 -5.65
N LEU A 183 -10.00 9.80 -6.74
CA LEU A 183 -10.73 9.61 -8.00
C LEU A 183 -11.84 8.54 -7.91
N THR A 184 -11.84 7.72 -6.85
CA THR A 184 -12.93 6.77 -6.56
C THR A 184 -14.10 7.38 -5.77
N GLY A 185 -13.94 8.62 -5.29
CA GLY A 185 -14.93 9.32 -4.49
C GLY A 185 -14.75 9.19 -2.98
N VAL A 186 -13.64 8.60 -2.51
CA VAL A 186 -13.21 8.71 -1.11
C VAL A 186 -12.74 10.14 -0.87
N SER A 187 -13.08 10.72 0.29
CA SER A 187 -12.69 12.09 0.60
C SER A 187 -11.16 12.18 0.79
N VAL A 188 -10.55 13.26 0.32
CA VAL A 188 -9.10 13.47 0.46
C VAL A 188 -8.71 13.68 1.93
N GLU A 189 -9.61 14.28 2.71
CA GLU A 189 -9.41 14.51 4.15
C GLU A 189 -9.26 13.17 4.88
N ASP A 190 -10.17 12.20 4.64
CA ASP A 190 -10.07 10.86 5.24
C ASP A 190 -8.77 10.15 4.84
N LEU A 191 -8.31 10.34 3.60
CA LEU A 191 -7.08 9.71 3.09
C LEU A 191 -5.81 10.33 3.70
N VAL A 192 -5.79 11.66 3.88
CA VAL A 192 -4.67 12.36 4.52
C VAL A 192 -4.62 12.03 6.01
N GLU A 193 -5.75 12.01 6.70
CA GLU A 193 -5.82 11.58 8.10
C GLU A 193 -5.35 10.14 8.27
N ALA A 194 -5.77 9.23 7.39
CA ALA A 194 -5.28 7.86 7.39
C ALA A 194 -3.77 7.79 7.16
N ARG A 195 -3.24 8.50 6.15
CA ARG A 195 -1.80 8.55 5.87
C ARG A 195 -1.00 9.09 7.06
N ASP A 196 -1.44 10.20 7.64
CA ASP A 196 -0.74 10.86 8.74
C ASP A 196 -0.87 10.09 10.07
N SER A 197 -1.84 9.16 10.17
CA SER A 197 -1.98 8.24 11.31
C SER A 197 -0.98 7.09 11.30
N PHE A 198 -0.38 6.77 10.14
CA PHE A 198 0.75 5.86 10.08
C PHE A 198 2.00 6.61 10.55
N PRO A 199 2.59 6.25 11.71
CA PRO A 199 3.83 6.87 12.16
C PRO A 199 4.88 6.59 11.09
N GLY A 200 5.35 7.64 10.40
CA GLY A 200 6.38 7.51 9.38
C GLY A 200 7.62 6.86 10.00
N GLU A 201 7.86 5.59 9.69
CA GLU A 201 9.16 4.97 9.89
C GLU A 201 10.19 5.88 9.21
N MET A 202 11.17 6.37 9.97
CA MET A 202 12.26 7.27 9.56
C MET A 202 12.08 8.79 9.76
N GLU A 203 11.40 9.25 10.81
CA GLU A 203 12.16 10.17 11.68
C GLU A 203 13.15 9.30 12.43
N SER A 204 14.28 9.05 11.79
CA SER A 204 15.48 8.57 12.46
C SER A 204 15.67 9.49 13.65
N GLU A 205 15.28 9.03 14.84
CA GLU A 205 15.81 9.53 16.09
C GLU A 205 17.32 9.49 15.86
N SER A 206 17.87 10.65 15.54
CA SER A 206 19.28 10.92 15.68
C SER A 206 19.53 10.63 17.14
N HIS A 207 19.97 9.41 17.39
CA HIS A 207 20.65 9.00 18.59
C HIS A 207 21.90 9.88 18.62
N ASP A 208 21.69 11.13 19.03
CA ASP A 208 22.70 12.03 19.54
C ASP A 208 23.25 11.29 20.75
N GLY A 209 24.17 10.39 20.45
CA GLY A 209 25.10 9.82 21.38
C GLY A 209 25.88 11.00 21.94
N ASP A 210 25.33 11.59 22.98
CA ASP A 210 26.03 12.40 23.96
C ASP A 210 26.99 11.45 24.68
N GLY A 211 28.01 11.03 23.92
CA GLY A 211 29.11 10.22 24.38
C GLY A 211 30.00 11.11 25.23
N ASP A 212 29.65 11.17 26.52
CA ASP A 212 30.45 11.75 27.58
C ASP A 212 31.87 11.12 27.58
N PRO A 213 32.93 11.85 27.21
CA PRO A 213 34.30 11.35 27.25
C PRO A 213 34.87 11.61 28.66
N ALA A 214 34.38 10.87 29.65
CA ALA A 214 34.85 10.97 31.04
C ALA A 214 35.59 9.71 31.50
N GLY A 215 36.89 9.86 31.79
CA GLY A 215 37.75 8.91 32.51
C GLY A 215 38.82 8.30 31.61
N GLN A 216 40.01 8.88 31.45
CA GLN A 216 41.07 9.02 32.47
C GLN A 216 41.11 7.82 33.43
N SER A 217 41.92 6.81 33.06
CA SER A 217 42.59 5.95 34.02
C SER A 217 44.09 6.08 33.81
N GLU A 218 44.71 6.66 34.82
CA GLU A 218 46.14 6.72 35.11
C GLU A 218 46.75 5.32 35.28
N ASP A 219 48.07 5.30 35.40
CA ASP A 219 48.92 4.25 35.95
C ASP A 219 49.17 2.98 35.12
N SER A 220 50.42 2.83 34.67
CA SER A 220 51.34 1.89 35.33
C SER A 220 52.78 2.16 34.88
N GLU A 221 53.59 2.63 35.83
CA GLU A 221 55.04 2.49 35.84
C GLU A 221 55.43 1.01 35.88
N GLU A 222 56.32 0.57 34.98
CA GLU A 222 57.59 -0.15 35.23
C GLU A 222 58.31 -0.51 33.92
#